data_AF-A0A933HBY6-F1
#
_entry.id   AF-A0A933HBY6-F1
#
_cell.length_a   1.000
_cell.length_b   1.000
_cell.length_c   1.000
_cell.angle_alpha   90.00
_cell.angle_beta   90.00
_cell.angle_gamma   90.00
#
_symmetry.space_group_name_H-M   'P 1'
#
loop_
_entity.id
_entity.type
_entity.pdbx_description
1 polymer ?
#
loop_
_entity_poly.entity_id
_entity_poly.type
_entity_poly.pdbx_seq_one_letter_code
_entity_poly.pdbx_strand_id
1 'polypeptide(L)'
;MGKHTLLLLASMIFLSACSGSLRKDKSMTAEPSIERALDIISHTAEGRILIASVSKFPPRLEYSNTPENCHKFLANSRIIYLPRDLKKSDTMLALKIAKVLYIYDMSVKTGLEQIISEEEELATLLQARMAADLSFIPEDFEGDFAKNTLNEFCAYVMEGSHRAMETARNTALSDEPACLRPLETMNSVKGWLDKTKEAMTDESKFFQLLYERDLRKVERGILSRADAIKNEARIKALPRYDIYRFQREFYEIQTDVLAKIQKTYMEELEKDRKWRLARQSDVERLQLDFSQTCEY
;
A
#
# COMPACT_ATOMS: atom_id res chain seq x y z
N MET A 1 59.99 3.48 -33.49
CA MET A 1 58.78 4.28 -33.25
C MET A 1 57.62 3.33 -32.98
N GLY A 2 57.08 3.10 -31.80
CA GLY A 2 57.46 3.42 -30.43
C GLY A 2 56.43 2.68 -29.58
N LYS A 3 56.81 1.57 -28.93
CA LYS A 3 55.89 0.71 -28.14
C LYS A 3 55.18 1.45 -26.99
N HIS A 4 55.57 2.70 -26.73
CA HIS A 4 54.95 3.60 -25.75
C HIS A 4 53.62 4.21 -26.20
N THR A 5 53.33 4.29 -27.50
CA THR A 5 52.05 4.87 -27.98
C THR A 5 50.88 3.91 -27.77
N LEU A 6 51.12 2.59 -27.74
CA LEU A 6 50.08 1.58 -27.51
C LEU A 6 49.70 1.46 -26.03
N LEU A 7 50.62 1.80 -25.12
CA LEU A 7 50.40 1.74 -23.67
C LEU A 7 49.58 2.94 -23.15
N LEU A 8 49.59 4.06 -23.87
CA LEU A 8 48.78 5.24 -23.55
C LEU A 8 47.32 5.13 -24.04
N LEU A 9 47.04 4.28 -25.03
CA LEU A 9 45.66 4.03 -25.48
C LEU A 9 44.91 3.07 -24.55
N ALA A 10 45.61 2.12 -23.92
CA ALA A 10 45.02 1.18 -22.98
C ALA A 10 44.58 1.87 -21.66
N SER A 11 45.30 2.89 -21.19
CA SER A 11 44.92 3.64 -19.97
C SER A 11 43.73 4.58 -20.17
N MET A 12 43.45 5.04 -21.38
CA MET A 12 42.25 5.86 -21.65
C MET A 12 40.96 5.02 -21.71
N ILE A 13 41.01 3.76 -22.14
CA ILE A 13 39.81 2.89 -22.19
C ILE A 13 39.35 2.49 -20.78
N PHE A 14 40.28 2.34 -19.83
CA PHE A 14 39.94 2.07 -18.42
C PHE A 14 39.34 3.27 -17.67
N LEU A 15 39.61 4.51 -18.11
CA LEU A 15 39.00 5.71 -17.52
C LEU A 15 37.58 5.99 -18.06
N SER A 16 37.24 5.52 -19.27
CA SER A 16 35.87 5.58 -19.79
C SER A 16 34.92 4.50 -19.23
N ALA A 17 35.45 3.50 -18.51
CA ALA A 17 34.64 2.46 -17.87
C ALA A 17 34.13 2.85 -16.46
N CYS A 18 34.61 3.97 -15.90
CA CYS A 18 34.18 4.52 -14.61
C CYS A 18 33.19 5.69 -14.73
N SER A 19 32.76 6.09 -15.94
CA SER A 19 31.47 6.77 -16.11
C SER A 19 30.35 5.77 -16.32
N GLY A 20 30.46 4.63 -15.62
CA GLY A 20 29.42 3.61 -15.52
C GLY A 20 28.11 4.35 -15.28
N SER A 21 27.15 4.09 -16.15
CA SER A 21 25.82 4.65 -16.09
C SER A 21 25.39 4.68 -14.63
N LEU A 22 25.26 5.88 -14.07
CA LEU A 22 24.29 6.10 -13.02
C LEU A 22 23.03 5.51 -13.65
N ARG A 23 22.64 4.31 -13.20
CA ARG A 23 21.25 3.90 -13.27
C ARG A 23 20.55 5.15 -12.75
N LYS A 24 19.84 5.86 -13.63
CA LYS A 24 18.78 6.75 -13.18
C LYS A 24 17.93 5.81 -12.34
N ASP A 25 18.15 5.81 -11.03
CA ASP A 25 17.18 5.24 -10.11
C ASP A 25 15.87 5.84 -10.58
N LYS A 26 14.94 4.96 -10.94
CA LYS A 26 13.61 5.40 -11.36
C LYS A 26 13.04 6.09 -10.14
N SER A 27 13.25 7.40 -10.07
CA SER A 27 12.81 8.19 -8.95
C SER A 27 11.31 7.99 -8.83
N MET A 28 10.85 7.72 -7.62
CA MET A 28 9.42 7.57 -7.34
C MET A 28 8.70 8.89 -7.55
N THR A 29 9.41 10.01 -7.65
CA THR A 29 8.81 11.34 -7.81
C THR A 29 9.79 12.32 -8.47
N ALA A 30 9.29 13.49 -8.86
CA ALA A 30 10.11 14.66 -9.18
C ALA A 30 9.87 15.82 -8.19
N GLU A 31 9.03 15.62 -7.18
CA GLU A 31 8.64 16.65 -6.21
C GLU A 31 9.60 16.66 -5.01
N PRO A 32 10.32 17.77 -4.74
CA PRO A 32 11.32 17.81 -3.67
C PRO A 32 10.77 17.56 -2.26
N SER A 33 9.50 17.90 -1.99
CA SER A 33 8.86 17.61 -0.70
C SER A 33 8.65 16.11 -0.47
N ILE A 34 8.33 15.37 -1.54
CA ILE A 34 8.18 13.91 -1.47
C ILE A 34 9.55 13.26 -1.29
N GLU A 35 10.60 13.77 -1.94
CA GLU A 35 11.98 13.30 -1.74
C GLU A 35 12.43 13.47 -0.29
N ARG A 36 12.25 14.66 0.30
CA ARG A 36 12.57 14.89 1.73
C ARG A 36 11.78 13.98 2.67
N ALA A 37 10.50 13.73 2.36
CA ALA A 37 9.68 12.82 3.13
C ALA A 37 10.17 11.36 3.03
N LEU A 38 10.61 10.91 1.85
CA LEU A 38 11.26 9.60 1.66
C LEU A 38 12.58 9.51 2.44
N ASP A 39 13.35 10.59 2.48
CA ASP A 39 14.57 10.65 3.30
C ASP A 39 14.22 10.49 4.79
N ILE A 40 13.20 11.19 5.32
CA ILE A 40 12.73 11.02 6.70
C ILE A 40 12.36 9.56 6.98
N ILE A 41 11.57 8.92 6.10
CA ILE A 41 11.19 7.50 6.21
C ILE A 41 12.45 6.62 6.35
N SER A 42 13.50 6.89 5.55
CA SER A 42 14.74 6.12 5.53
C SER A 42 15.59 6.21 6.81
N HIS A 43 15.27 7.11 7.74
CA HIS A 43 15.96 7.18 9.03
C HIS A 43 15.51 6.07 10.00
N THR A 44 14.34 5.47 9.76
CA THR A 44 13.83 4.35 10.57
C THR A 44 14.27 2.99 10.00
N ALA A 45 14.40 1.98 10.87
CA ALA A 45 14.73 0.63 10.42
C ALA A 45 13.63 0.05 9.52
N GLU A 46 12.36 0.22 9.89
CA GLU A 46 11.22 -0.24 9.07
C GLU A 46 11.12 0.52 7.75
N GLY A 47 11.32 1.83 7.76
CA GLY A 47 11.25 2.65 6.55
C GLY A 47 12.35 2.32 5.54
N ARG A 48 13.58 2.00 5.97
CA ARG A 48 14.63 1.48 5.06
C ARG A 48 14.21 0.18 4.37
N ILE A 49 13.64 -0.75 5.14
CA ILE A 49 13.17 -2.04 4.60
C ILE A 49 12.04 -1.79 3.58
N LEU A 50 11.10 -0.91 3.93
CA LEU A 50 9.99 -0.54 3.06
C LEU A 50 10.50 0.07 1.74
N ILE A 51 11.32 1.12 1.82
CA ILE A 51 11.89 1.80 0.64
C ILE A 51 12.67 0.80 -0.24
N ALA A 52 13.49 -0.07 0.35
CA ALA A 52 14.23 -1.09 -0.39
C ALA A 52 13.30 -2.11 -1.08
N SER A 53 12.17 -2.45 -0.45
CA SER A 53 11.16 -3.35 -1.03
C SER A 53 10.45 -2.68 -2.21
N VAL A 54 9.93 -1.47 -2.03
CA VAL A 54 9.19 -0.75 -3.09
C VAL A 54 10.09 -0.32 -4.25
N SER A 55 11.40 -0.11 -4.01
CA SER A 55 12.36 0.23 -5.08
C SER A 55 12.53 -0.87 -6.13
N LYS A 56 12.13 -2.11 -5.84
CA LYS A 56 12.09 -3.21 -6.84
C LYS A 56 11.01 -2.97 -7.90
N PHE A 57 9.92 -2.33 -7.50
CA PHE A 57 8.78 -1.97 -8.35
C PHE A 57 8.32 -0.55 -7.99
N PRO A 58 9.07 0.50 -8.34
CA PRO A 58 8.82 1.83 -7.78
C PRO A 58 7.47 2.39 -8.28
N PRO A 59 6.56 2.80 -7.37
CA PRO A 59 5.38 3.56 -7.76
C PRO A 59 5.77 5.01 -8.08
N ARG A 60 4.93 5.70 -8.85
CA ARG A 60 5.01 7.15 -9.02
C ARG A 60 4.17 7.83 -7.95
N LEU A 61 4.77 8.76 -7.20
CA LEU A 61 4.14 9.57 -6.19
C LEU A 61 3.87 10.96 -6.77
N GLU A 62 2.59 11.31 -6.87
CA GLU A 62 2.14 12.57 -7.46
C GLU A 62 1.09 13.24 -6.57
N TYR A 63 1.08 14.57 -6.55
CA TYR A 63 0.03 15.30 -5.83
C TYR A 63 -1.25 15.39 -6.66
N SER A 64 -2.39 15.26 -5.99
CA SER A 64 -3.71 15.40 -6.61
C SER A 64 -4.66 16.19 -5.71
N ASN A 65 -5.75 16.69 -6.30
CA ASN A 65 -6.85 17.32 -5.57
C ASN A 65 -7.77 16.26 -4.97
N THR A 66 -7.19 15.25 -4.32
CA THR A 66 -7.94 14.28 -3.52
C THR A 66 -8.29 14.91 -2.18
N PRO A 67 -9.43 14.55 -1.56
CA PRO A 67 -9.74 14.99 -0.20
C PRO A 67 -8.62 14.64 0.78
N GLU A 68 -8.46 15.45 1.83
CA GLU A 68 -7.30 15.44 2.75
C GLU A 68 -6.98 14.08 3.38
N ASN A 69 -7.99 13.21 3.52
CA ASN A 69 -7.86 11.88 4.14
C ASN A 69 -7.80 10.72 3.14
N CYS A 70 -7.88 10.99 1.83
CA CYS A 70 -7.89 9.96 0.80
C CYS A 70 -6.51 9.86 0.13
N HIS A 71 -5.98 8.64 0.06
CA HIS A 71 -5.01 8.29 -0.97
C HIS A 71 -5.76 7.55 -2.08
N LYS A 72 -5.63 8.00 -3.32
CA LYS A 72 -6.16 7.25 -4.47
C LYS A 72 -5.04 6.36 -5.00
N PHE A 73 -5.25 5.06 -4.89
CA PHE A 73 -4.37 4.06 -5.45
C PHE A 73 -4.98 3.47 -6.70
N LEU A 74 -4.26 3.59 -7.82
CA LEU A 74 -4.57 2.86 -9.03
C LEU A 74 -3.51 1.77 -9.19
N ALA A 75 -3.78 0.59 -8.64
CA ALA A 75 -2.86 -0.55 -8.65
C ALA A 75 -2.27 -0.83 -10.04
N ASN A 76 -3.12 -0.72 -11.07
CA ASN A 76 -2.76 -0.98 -12.44
C ASN A 76 -1.83 0.08 -13.06
N SER A 77 -1.93 1.35 -12.65
CA SER A 77 -1.08 2.42 -13.19
C SER A 77 0.19 2.67 -12.36
N ARG A 78 0.30 2.05 -11.16
CA ARG A 78 1.41 2.24 -10.21
C ARG A 78 1.60 3.71 -9.84
N ILE A 79 0.51 4.47 -9.77
CA ILE A 79 0.51 5.86 -9.35
C ILE A 79 -0.21 5.93 -7.99
N ILE A 80 0.44 6.57 -7.04
CA ILE A 80 -0.10 6.92 -5.74
C ILE A 80 -0.33 8.42 -5.73
N TYR A 81 -1.59 8.81 -5.56
CA TYR A 81 -1.96 10.21 -5.44
C TYR A 81 -1.99 10.64 -3.97
N LEU A 82 -1.26 11.71 -3.67
CA LEU A 82 -1.19 12.32 -2.35
C LEU A 82 -2.00 13.64 -2.33
N PRO A 83 -2.75 13.94 -1.26
CA PRO A 83 -3.38 15.23 -1.08
C PRO A 83 -2.36 16.38 -1.10
N ARG A 84 -2.70 17.49 -1.77
CA ARG A 84 -1.81 18.66 -1.86
C ARG A 84 -1.53 19.32 -0.51
N ASP A 85 -2.47 19.29 0.42
CA ASP A 85 -2.32 19.92 1.73
C ASP A 85 -1.20 19.31 2.59
N LEU A 86 -0.81 18.05 2.31
CA LEU A 86 0.34 17.42 2.95
C LEU A 86 1.67 18.10 2.62
N LYS A 87 1.74 18.98 1.61
CA LYS A 87 2.95 19.77 1.32
C LYS A 87 3.40 20.67 2.48
N LYS A 88 2.51 20.95 3.43
CA LYS A 88 2.75 21.89 4.54
C LYS A 88 3.59 21.30 5.67
N SER A 89 3.70 19.98 5.77
CA SER A 89 4.44 19.28 6.82
C SER A 89 5.20 18.08 6.25
N ASP A 90 6.53 18.16 6.21
CA ASP A 90 7.38 17.07 5.70
C ASP A 90 7.26 15.81 6.58
N THR A 91 7.05 15.97 7.89
CA THR A 91 6.89 14.89 8.87
C THR A 91 5.56 14.14 8.67
N MET A 92 4.44 14.86 8.58
CA MET A 92 3.14 14.25 8.30
C MET A 92 3.10 13.62 6.90
N LEU A 93 3.72 14.28 5.92
CA LEU A 93 3.88 13.73 4.58
C LEU A 93 4.67 12.42 4.61
N ALA A 94 5.75 12.34 5.39
CA ALA A 94 6.52 11.10 5.57
C ALA A 94 5.67 9.97 6.14
N LEU A 95 4.89 10.23 7.20
CA LEU A 95 4.00 9.21 7.77
C LEU A 95 2.92 8.75 6.78
N LYS A 96 2.33 9.67 6.02
CA LYS A 96 1.32 9.33 5.01
C LYS A 96 1.93 8.55 3.84
N ILE A 97 3.09 8.96 3.34
CA ILE A 97 3.80 8.22 2.30
C ILE A 97 4.17 6.83 2.79
N ALA A 98 4.67 6.68 4.01
CA ALA A 98 4.98 5.36 4.57
C ALA A 98 3.77 4.44 4.62
N LYS A 99 2.63 4.94 5.12
CA LYS A 99 1.36 4.19 5.14
C LYS A 99 0.98 3.68 3.75
N VAL A 100 0.97 4.58 2.75
CA VAL A 100 0.52 4.22 1.40
C VAL A 100 1.54 3.36 0.65
N LEU A 101 2.84 3.59 0.83
CA LEU A 101 3.88 2.73 0.27
C LEU A 101 3.82 1.33 0.84
N TYR A 102 3.45 1.19 2.11
CA TYR A 102 3.29 -0.12 2.73
C TYR A 102 2.09 -0.88 2.15
N ILE A 103 0.94 -0.23 1.99
CA ILE A 103 -0.22 -0.81 1.29
C ILE A 103 0.17 -1.20 -0.15
N TYR A 104 0.93 -0.34 -0.85
CA TYR A 104 1.44 -0.65 -2.17
C TYR A 104 2.32 -1.91 -2.18
N ASP A 105 3.31 -1.98 -1.29
CA ASP A 105 4.21 -3.12 -1.17
C ASP A 105 3.44 -4.42 -0.86
N MET A 106 2.44 -4.35 0.02
CA MET A 106 1.54 -5.47 0.30
C MET A 106 0.75 -5.91 -0.93
N SER A 107 0.14 -4.99 -1.67
CA SER A 107 -0.63 -5.30 -2.88
C SER A 107 0.24 -5.99 -3.93
N VAL A 108 1.49 -5.54 -4.11
CA VAL A 108 2.46 -6.13 -5.06
C VAL A 108 2.90 -7.52 -4.61
N LYS A 109 3.16 -7.72 -3.31
CA LYS A 109 3.62 -9.01 -2.76
C LYS A 109 2.52 -10.08 -2.76
N THR A 110 1.30 -9.69 -2.43
CA THR A 110 0.16 -10.61 -2.31
C THR A 110 -0.50 -10.88 -3.66
N GLY A 111 -0.46 -9.91 -4.58
CA GLY A 111 -1.17 -9.97 -5.86
C GLY A 111 -2.64 -9.55 -5.76
N LEU A 112 -3.02 -8.85 -4.68
CA LEU A 112 -4.36 -8.29 -4.54
C LEU A 112 -4.61 -7.24 -5.62
N GLU A 113 -5.73 -7.38 -6.35
CA GLU A 113 -6.14 -6.41 -7.37
C GLU A 113 -6.78 -5.15 -6.76
N GLN A 114 -7.31 -5.25 -5.54
CA GLN A 114 -8.00 -4.18 -4.81
C GLN A 114 -7.47 -4.14 -3.38
N ILE A 115 -7.37 -2.93 -2.84
CA ILE A 115 -7.00 -2.74 -1.43
C ILE A 115 -8.13 -3.26 -0.55
N ILE A 116 -7.78 -3.96 0.53
CA ILE A 116 -8.71 -4.43 1.56
C ILE A 116 -8.49 -3.72 2.89
N SER A 117 -9.49 -3.76 3.78
CA SER A 117 -9.42 -3.11 5.09
C SER A 117 -8.24 -3.59 5.93
N GLU A 118 -7.87 -4.86 5.83
CA GLU A 118 -6.76 -5.43 6.59
C GLU A 118 -5.39 -4.86 6.18
N GLU A 119 -5.22 -4.36 4.96
CA GLU A 119 -4.00 -3.63 4.57
C GLU A 119 -3.92 -2.27 5.26
N GLU A 120 -5.05 -1.56 5.39
CA GLU A 120 -5.15 -0.29 6.12
C GLU A 120 -4.88 -0.47 7.62
N GLU A 121 -5.37 -1.55 8.21
CA GLU A 121 -5.11 -1.93 9.61
C GLU A 121 -3.60 -2.05 9.87
N LEU A 122 -2.92 -2.87 9.08
CA LEU A 122 -1.47 -3.09 9.24
C LEU A 122 -0.65 -1.84 8.90
N ALA A 123 -1.05 -1.09 7.88
CA ALA A 123 -0.39 0.16 7.50
C ALA A 123 -0.52 1.22 8.60
N THR A 124 -1.62 1.22 9.35
CA THR A 124 -1.81 2.08 10.52
C THR A 124 -0.88 1.69 11.66
N LEU A 125 -0.71 0.40 11.93
CA LEU A 125 0.27 -0.06 12.92
C LEU A 125 1.69 0.35 12.52
N LEU A 126 2.07 0.18 11.25
CA LEU A 126 3.36 0.65 10.75
C LEU A 126 3.52 2.17 10.93
N GLN A 127 2.52 2.95 10.53
CA GLN A 127 2.54 4.40 10.65
C GLN A 127 2.78 4.81 12.11
N ALA A 128 2.12 4.16 13.07
CA ALA A 128 2.27 4.45 14.49
C ALA A 128 3.68 4.10 15.02
N ARG A 129 4.21 2.93 14.65
CA ARG A 129 5.59 2.55 15.02
C ARG A 129 6.63 3.50 14.44
N MET A 130 6.41 3.96 13.21
CA MET A 130 7.29 4.93 12.56
C MET A 130 7.23 6.31 13.23
N ALA A 131 6.04 6.79 13.59
CA ALA A 131 5.89 8.03 14.35
C ALA A 131 6.64 7.96 15.70
N ALA A 132 6.54 6.82 16.40
CA ALA A 132 7.31 6.57 17.61
C ALA A 132 8.83 6.55 17.37
N ASP A 133 9.30 5.87 16.32
CA ASP A 133 10.73 5.77 15.99
C ASP A 133 11.35 7.11 15.56
N LEU A 134 10.54 7.98 14.97
CA LEU A 134 10.94 9.32 14.59
C LEU A 134 10.78 10.34 15.74
N SER A 135 10.33 9.90 16.91
CA SER A 135 10.12 10.74 18.10
C SER A 135 9.21 11.94 17.86
N PHE A 136 8.09 11.72 17.17
CA PHE A 136 7.10 12.77 16.91
C PHE A 136 6.52 13.29 18.22
N ILE A 137 6.27 14.61 18.27
CA ILE A 137 5.64 15.31 19.38
C ILE A 137 4.21 15.74 18.99
N PRO A 138 3.33 16.09 19.94
CA PRO A 138 1.97 16.52 19.65
C PRO A 138 1.85 17.64 18.60
N GLU A 139 2.79 18.59 18.61
CA GLU A 139 2.86 19.72 17.69
C GLU A 139 3.10 19.28 16.23
N ASP A 140 3.68 18.11 16.00
CA ASP A 140 3.85 17.54 14.64
C ASP A 140 2.51 17.10 14.02
N PHE A 141 1.45 16.98 14.83
CA PHE A 141 0.10 16.57 14.43
C PHE A 141 -0.88 17.74 14.31
N GLU A 142 -0.40 18.96 14.13
CA GLU A 142 -1.26 20.13 13.95
C GLU A 142 -1.91 20.20 12.55
N GLY A 143 -3.16 20.69 12.52
CA GLY A 143 -3.93 20.92 11.30
C GLY A 143 -4.94 19.83 10.95
N ASP A 144 -5.92 20.18 10.11
CA ASP A 144 -7.06 19.32 9.80
C ASP A 144 -6.65 17.98 9.16
N PHE A 145 -5.62 17.99 8.31
CA PHE A 145 -5.09 16.80 7.63
C PHE A 145 -4.36 15.81 8.55
N ALA A 146 -3.91 16.26 9.72
CA ALA A 146 -3.19 15.44 10.70
C ALA A 146 -4.13 14.70 11.65
N LYS A 147 -5.37 15.19 11.83
CA LYS A 147 -6.33 14.70 12.83
C LYS A 147 -6.59 13.20 12.77
N ASN A 148 -6.81 12.64 11.58
CA ASN A 148 -7.04 11.19 11.47
C ASN A 148 -5.79 10.37 11.85
N THR A 149 -4.60 10.85 11.48
CA THR A 149 -3.34 10.17 11.84
C THR A 149 -3.02 10.32 13.32
N LEU A 150 -3.36 11.47 13.93
CA LEU A 150 -3.31 11.65 15.37
C LEU A 150 -4.25 10.68 16.09
N ASN A 151 -5.51 10.56 15.66
CA ASN A 151 -6.48 9.65 16.27
C ASN A 151 -6.01 8.18 16.19
N GLU A 152 -5.51 7.76 15.01
CA GLU A 152 -4.95 6.43 14.81
C GLU A 152 -3.72 6.17 15.70
N PHE A 153 -2.84 7.17 15.83
CA PHE A 153 -1.66 7.10 16.69
C PHE A 153 -2.02 7.08 18.18
N CYS A 154 -2.95 7.93 18.61
CA CYS A 154 -3.51 7.95 19.95
C CYS A 154 -4.11 6.60 20.32
N ALA A 155 -4.96 6.03 19.45
CA ALA A 155 -5.52 4.70 19.66
C ALA A 155 -4.42 3.64 19.84
N TYR A 156 -3.33 3.72 19.06
CA TYR A 156 -2.21 2.79 19.18
C TYR A 156 -1.44 2.94 20.49
N VAL A 157 -1.04 4.16 20.84
CA VAL A 157 -0.20 4.42 22.00
C VAL A 157 -0.99 4.22 23.29
N MET A 158 -2.21 4.75 23.35
CA MET A 158 -3.03 4.76 24.55
C MET A 158 -3.77 3.45 24.81
N GLU A 159 -4.42 2.89 23.78
CA GLU A 159 -5.32 1.73 23.93
C GLU A 159 -4.73 0.44 23.35
N GLY A 160 -3.68 0.56 22.52
CA GLY A 160 -2.94 -0.56 21.95
C GLY A 160 -3.32 -0.89 20.51
N SER A 161 -2.62 -1.88 19.94
CA SER A 161 -2.70 -2.23 18.52
C SER A 161 -4.12 -2.59 18.07
N HIS A 162 -4.89 -3.29 18.91
CA HIS A 162 -6.25 -3.70 18.57
C HIS A 162 -7.15 -2.50 18.28
N ARG A 163 -7.11 -1.47 19.12
CA ARG A 163 -7.94 -0.28 18.95
C ARG A 163 -7.53 0.55 17.73
N ALA A 164 -6.22 0.66 17.49
CA ALA A 164 -5.71 1.33 16.29
C ALA A 164 -6.20 0.64 15.00
N MET A 165 -6.15 -0.69 14.96
CA MET A 165 -6.69 -1.46 13.84
C MET A 165 -8.21 -1.28 13.70
N GLU A 166 -8.96 -1.32 14.80
CA GLU A 166 -10.41 -1.11 14.76
C GLU A 166 -10.76 0.28 14.21
N THR A 167 -10.03 1.31 14.62
CA THR A 167 -10.19 2.69 14.11
C THR A 167 -9.90 2.75 12.62
N ALA A 168 -8.78 2.16 12.18
CA ALA A 168 -8.42 2.08 10.77
C ALA A 168 -9.47 1.31 9.94
N ARG A 169 -9.98 0.19 10.46
CA ARG A 169 -11.04 -0.61 9.83
C ARG A 169 -12.33 0.19 9.68
N ASN A 170 -12.76 0.89 10.72
CA ASN A 170 -13.98 1.70 10.68
C ASN A 170 -13.87 2.79 9.61
N THR A 171 -12.70 3.43 9.51
CA THR A 171 -12.39 4.39 8.46
C THR A 171 -12.35 3.74 7.07
N ALA A 172 -11.77 2.55 6.92
CA ALA A 172 -11.73 1.82 5.64
C ALA A 172 -13.12 1.36 5.15
N LEU A 173 -14.06 1.13 6.07
CA LEU A 173 -15.42 0.67 5.79
C LEU A 173 -16.45 1.81 5.79
N SER A 174 -16.02 3.08 5.92
CA SER A 174 -16.91 4.24 5.84
C SER A 174 -17.44 4.47 4.41
N ASP A 175 -18.58 5.13 4.30
CA ASP A 175 -19.16 5.52 3.00
C ASP A 175 -18.51 6.81 2.49
N GLU A 176 -17.31 6.67 1.92
CA GLU A 176 -16.55 7.77 1.32
C GLU A 176 -16.15 7.45 -0.12
N PRO A 177 -17.04 7.66 -1.10
CA PRO A 177 -16.77 7.34 -2.51
C PRO A 177 -15.54 8.07 -3.07
N ALA A 178 -15.26 9.27 -2.57
CA ALA A 178 -14.09 10.05 -2.97
C ALA A 178 -12.76 9.36 -2.59
N CYS A 179 -12.77 8.50 -1.56
CA CYS A 179 -11.64 7.66 -1.13
C CYS A 179 -11.71 6.23 -1.71
N LEU A 180 -12.64 5.92 -2.61
CA LEU A 180 -12.90 4.55 -3.12
C LEU A 180 -13.35 3.57 -2.02
N ARG A 181 -14.01 4.09 -0.97
CA ARG A 181 -14.56 3.31 0.15
C ARG A 181 -16.07 3.04 -0.06
N PRO A 182 -16.64 2.01 0.57
CA PRO A 182 -16.01 1.06 1.49
C PRO A 182 -15.09 0.05 0.79
N LEU A 183 -13.96 -0.24 1.44
CA LEU A 183 -13.03 -1.29 1.00
C LEU A 183 -13.63 -2.70 1.21
N GLU A 184 -13.09 -3.68 0.50
CA GLU A 184 -13.41 -5.09 0.78
C GLU A 184 -12.70 -5.55 2.05
N THR A 185 -13.22 -6.62 2.66
CA THR A 185 -12.55 -7.34 3.75
C THR A 185 -12.06 -8.68 3.27
N MET A 186 -11.06 -9.25 3.92
CA MET A 186 -10.59 -10.61 3.65
C MET A 186 -11.71 -11.64 3.77
N ASN A 187 -12.62 -11.44 4.73
CA ASN A 187 -13.81 -12.28 4.89
C ASN A 187 -14.78 -12.16 3.70
N SER A 188 -14.98 -10.95 3.17
CA SER A 188 -15.82 -10.75 1.99
C SER A 188 -15.20 -11.38 0.73
N VAL A 189 -13.88 -11.31 0.57
CA VAL A 189 -13.13 -11.97 -0.51
C VAL A 189 -13.25 -13.49 -0.39
N LYS A 190 -13.08 -14.04 0.81
CA LYS A 190 -13.26 -15.47 1.07
C LYS A 190 -14.68 -15.93 0.73
N GLY A 191 -15.70 -15.23 1.23
CA GLY A 191 -17.10 -15.57 0.93
C GLY A 191 -17.43 -15.49 -0.57
N TRP A 192 -16.79 -14.56 -1.29
CA TRP A 192 -16.90 -14.49 -2.75
C TRP A 192 -16.21 -15.67 -3.45
N LEU A 193 -15.04 -16.11 -2.96
CA LEU A 193 -14.36 -17.29 -3.49
C LEU A 193 -15.12 -18.60 -3.23
N ASP A 194 -15.73 -18.74 -2.06
CA ASP A 194 -16.58 -19.89 -1.74
C ASP A 194 -17.78 -19.98 -2.72
N LYS A 195 -18.46 -18.85 -2.98
CA LYS A 195 -19.51 -18.77 -4.01
C LYS A 195 -18.99 -19.09 -5.41
N THR A 196 -17.78 -18.62 -5.74
CA THR A 196 -17.15 -18.88 -7.04
C THR A 196 -16.92 -20.38 -7.22
N LYS A 197 -16.42 -21.07 -6.20
CA LYS A 197 -16.21 -22.52 -6.20
C LYS A 197 -17.51 -23.29 -6.46
N GLU A 198 -18.60 -22.91 -5.79
CA GLU A 198 -19.92 -23.51 -5.99
C GLU A 198 -20.41 -23.31 -7.43
N ALA A 199 -20.21 -22.10 -7.96
CA ALA A 199 -20.61 -21.72 -9.31
C ALA A 199 -19.76 -22.35 -10.42
N MET A 200 -18.59 -22.95 -10.13
CA MET A 200 -17.79 -23.63 -11.16
C MET A 200 -18.53 -24.81 -11.82
N THR A 201 -19.58 -25.34 -11.16
CA THR A 201 -20.43 -26.40 -11.71
C THR A 201 -21.49 -25.90 -12.70
N ASP A 202 -21.76 -24.60 -12.72
CA ASP A 202 -22.79 -23.94 -13.53
C ASP A 202 -22.20 -22.69 -14.21
N GLU A 203 -21.88 -22.82 -15.50
CA GLU A 203 -21.26 -21.76 -16.30
C GLU A 203 -22.03 -20.43 -16.22
N SER A 204 -23.37 -20.47 -16.18
CA SER A 204 -24.21 -19.28 -16.12
C SER A 204 -24.01 -18.52 -14.81
N LYS A 205 -24.04 -19.25 -13.68
CA LYS A 205 -23.78 -18.67 -12.36
C LYS A 205 -22.35 -18.13 -12.25
N PHE A 206 -21.38 -18.83 -12.81
CA PHE A 206 -19.99 -18.37 -12.81
C PHE A 206 -19.83 -17.05 -13.56
N PHE A 207 -20.41 -16.93 -14.76
CA PHE A 207 -20.37 -15.66 -15.51
C PHE A 207 -21.11 -14.53 -14.80
N GLN A 208 -22.24 -14.83 -14.15
CA GLN A 208 -22.96 -13.86 -13.34
C GLN A 208 -22.08 -13.33 -12.20
N LEU A 209 -21.39 -14.20 -11.45
CA LEU A 209 -20.51 -13.79 -10.35
C LEU A 209 -19.34 -12.91 -10.82
N LEU A 210 -18.76 -13.21 -11.98
CA LEU A 210 -17.71 -12.38 -12.56
C LEU A 210 -18.23 -11.01 -12.99
N TYR A 211 -19.42 -10.97 -13.58
CA TYR A 211 -20.07 -9.72 -13.96
C TYR A 211 -20.40 -8.85 -12.73
N GLU A 212 -20.96 -9.44 -11.67
CA GLU A 212 -21.24 -8.75 -10.40
C GLU A 212 -19.97 -8.20 -9.74
N ARG A 213 -18.85 -8.95 -9.80
CA ARG A 213 -17.55 -8.46 -9.34
C ARG A 213 -17.09 -7.23 -10.14
N ASP A 214 -17.18 -7.29 -11.47
CA ASP A 214 -16.76 -6.20 -12.32
C ASP A 214 -17.69 -4.97 -12.15
N LEU A 215 -18.99 -5.17 -11.93
CA LEU A 215 -19.92 -4.09 -11.59
C LEU A 215 -19.58 -3.40 -10.26
N ARG A 216 -19.20 -4.15 -9.21
CA ARG A 216 -18.73 -3.55 -7.95
C ARG A 216 -17.47 -2.69 -8.16
N LYS A 217 -16.57 -3.11 -9.07
CA LYS A 217 -15.41 -2.29 -9.47
C LYS A 217 -15.84 -1.04 -10.24
N VAL A 218 -16.90 -1.09 -11.03
CA VAL A 218 -17.48 0.06 -11.72
C VAL A 218 -18.10 1.06 -10.75
N GLU A 219 -18.87 0.59 -9.77
CA GLU A 219 -19.48 1.44 -8.73
C GLU A 219 -18.41 2.19 -7.92
N ARG A 220 -17.27 1.54 -7.66
CA ARG A 220 -16.11 2.15 -7.01
C ARG A 220 -15.27 3.02 -7.94
N GLY A 221 -15.57 3.10 -9.24
CA GLY A 221 -14.78 3.87 -10.21
C GLY A 221 -13.39 3.28 -10.54
N ILE A 222 -13.15 2.00 -10.24
CA ILE A 222 -11.90 1.27 -10.52
C ILE A 222 -11.89 0.76 -11.97
N LEU A 223 -13.06 0.38 -12.48
CA LEU A 223 -13.26 -0.16 -13.82
C LEU A 223 -14.30 0.68 -14.57
N SER A 224 -14.13 0.90 -15.87
CA SER A 224 -15.21 1.54 -16.66
C SER A 224 -16.31 0.52 -16.97
N ARG A 225 -17.56 0.98 -17.14
CA ARG A 225 -18.66 0.10 -17.56
C ARG A 225 -18.39 -0.58 -18.91
N ALA A 226 -17.70 0.12 -19.81
CA ALA A 226 -17.30 -0.44 -21.10
C ALA A 226 -16.28 -1.58 -20.92
N ASP A 227 -15.31 -1.43 -20.00
CA ASP A 227 -14.34 -2.49 -19.70
C ASP A 227 -14.98 -3.70 -19.02
N ALA A 228 -15.96 -3.49 -18.13
CA ALA A 228 -16.72 -4.59 -17.53
C ALA A 228 -17.46 -5.43 -18.59
N ILE A 229 -18.16 -4.78 -19.53
CA ILE A 229 -18.84 -5.45 -20.65
C ILE A 229 -17.81 -6.16 -21.56
N LYS A 230 -16.67 -5.53 -21.81
CA LYS A 230 -15.59 -6.12 -22.63
C LYS A 230 -15.00 -7.37 -21.96
N ASN A 231 -14.77 -7.34 -20.65
CA ASN A 231 -14.28 -8.48 -19.88
C ASN A 231 -15.26 -9.65 -19.96
N GLU A 232 -16.55 -9.38 -19.73
CA GLU A 232 -17.62 -10.37 -19.82
C GLU A 232 -17.67 -11.02 -21.22
N ALA A 233 -17.74 -10.19 -22.27
CA ALA A 233 -17.78 -10.66 -23.65
C ALA A 233 -16.55 -11.52 -24.02
N ARG A 234 -15.36 -11.10 -23.57
CA ARG A 234 -14.11 -11.85 -23.81
C ARG A 234 -14.16 -13.24 -23.18
N ILE A 235 -14.68 -13.37 -21.96
CA ILE A 235 -14.74 -14.65 -21.25
C ILE A 235 -15.81 -15.56 -21.88
N LYS A 236 -16.98 -15.00 -22.21
CA LYS A 236 -18.08 -15.75 -22.86
C LYS A 236 -17.74 -16.21 -24.28
N ALA A 237 -16.84 -15.52 -24.97
CA ALA A 237 -16.39 -15.89 -26.30
C ALA A 237 -15.36 -17.05 -26.31
N LEU A 238 -14.87 -17.49 -25.15
CA LEU A 238 -13.91 -18.59 -25.07
C LEU A 238 -14.57 -19.93 -25.46
N PRO A 239 -13.84 -20.83 -26.14
CA PRO A 239 -14.27 -22.21 -26.30
C PRO A 239 -14.53 -22.88 -24.94
N ARG A 240 -15.46 -23.83 -24.89
CA ARG A 240 -15.87 -24.49 -23.65
C ARG A 240 -14.72 -25.09 -22.84
N TYR A 241 -13.73 -25.68 -23.52
CA TYR A 241 -12.53 -26.19 -22.87
C TYR A 241 -11.73 -25.08 -22.16
N ASP A 242 -11.57 -23.93 -22.82
CA ASP A 242 -10.84 -22.79 -22.28
C ASP A 242 -11.61 -22.11 -21.13
N ILE A 243 -12.96 -22.16 -21.15
CA ILE A 243 -13.79 -21.71 -20.01
C ILE A 243 -13.47 -22.53 -18.77
N TYR A 244 -13.46 -23.87 -18.85
CA TYR A 244 -13.14 -24.73 -17.70
C TYR A 244 -11.72 -24.50 -17.19
N ARG A 245 -10.75 -24.35 -18.11
CA ARG A 245 -9.37 -24.00 -17.75
C ARG A 245 -9.31 -22.66 -17.02
N PHE A 246 -9.97 -21.63 -17.56
CA PHE A 246 -10.02 -20.30 -16.98
C PHE A 246 -10.66 -20.32 -15.59
N GLN A 247 -11.79 -21.01 -15.40
CA GLN A 247 -12.44 -21.15 -14.09
C GLN A 247 -11.49 -21.71 -13.03
N ARG A 248 -10.79 -22.79 -13.37
CA ARG A 248 -9.85 -23.45 -12.47
C ARG A 248 -8.65 -22.56 -12.15
N GLU A 249 -8.00 -22.03 -13.18
CA GLU A 249 -6.84 -21.15 -13.03
C GLU A 249 -7.20 -19.89 -12.24
N PHE A 250 -8.36 -19.30 -12.52
CA PHE A 250 -8.89 -18.16 -11.78
C PHE A 250 -9.07 -18.49 -10.30
N TYR A 251 -9.75 -19.59 -9.97
CA TYR A 251 -9.98 -19.98 -8.58
C TYR A 251 -8.68 -20.31 -7.84
N GLU A 252 -7.75 -21.05 -8.48
CA GLU A 252 -6.44 -21.39 -7.91
C GLU A 252 -5.62 -20.12 -7.61
N ILE A 253 -5.50 -19.20 -8.56
CA ILE A 253 -4.77 -17.93 -8.37
C ILE A 253 -5.37 -17.13 -7.22
N GLN A 254 -6.70 -16.95 -7.18
CA GLN A 254 -7.32 -16.14 -6.13
C GLN A 254 -7.23 -16.80 -4.74
N THR A 255 -7.30 -18.13 -4.68
CA THR A 255 -7.08 -18.88 -3.44
C THR A 255 -5.65 -18.68 -2.94
N ASP A 256 -4.66 -18.72 -3.83
CA ASP A 256 -3.26 -18.46 -3.49
C ASP A 256 -3.04 -17.02 -3.00
N VAL A 257 -3.67 -16.03 -3.64
CA VAL A 257 -3.65 -14.62 -3.19
C VAL A 257 -4.23 -14.51 -1.77
N LEU A 258 -5.39 -15.13 -1.51
CA LEU A 258 -6.03 -15.12 -0.19
C LEU A 258 -5.14 -15.77 0.89
N ALA A 259 -4.49 -16.88 0.56
CA ALA A 259 -3.57 -17.55 1.48
C ALA A 259 -2.32 -16.69 1.79
N LYS A 260 -1.78 -15.99 0.78
CA LYS A 260 -0.65 -15.07 0.96
C LYS A 260 -1.02 -13.90 1.87
N ILE A 261 -2.16 -13.23 1.64
CA ILE A 261 -2.56 -12.10 2.50
C ILE A 261 -2.83 -12.56 3.94
N GLN A 262 -3.48 -13.72 4.15
CA GLN A 262 -3.68 -14.28 5.49
C GLN A 262 -2.36 -14.51 6.22
N LYS A 263 -1.39 -15.12 5.54
CA LYS A 263 -0.07 -15.37 6.10
C LYS A 263 0.65 -14.07 6.44
N THR A 264 0.73 -13.13 5.50
CA THR A 264 1.37 -11.83 5.71
C THR A 264 0.70 -11.05 6.85
N TYR A 265 -0.63 -11.11 6.95
CA TYR A 265 -1.36 -10.46 8.02
C TYR A 265 -0.95 -11.00 9.40
N MET A 266 -0.89 -12.32 9.57
CA MET A 266 -0.45 -12.92 10.83
C MET A 266 1.02 -12.61 11.16
N GLU A 267 1.89 -12.60 10.16
CA GLU A 267 3.32 -12.28 10.34
C GLU A 267 3.54 -10.83 10.80
N GLU A 268 2.80 -9.87 10.23
CA GLU A 268 2.92 -8.46 10.57
C GLU A 268 2.28 -8.13 11.93
N LEU A 269 1.21 -8.83 12.33
CA LEU A 269 0.69 -8.74 13.71
C LEU A 269 1.70 -9.23 14.74
N GLU A 270 2.37 -10.35 14.46
CA GLU A 270 3.41 -10.87 15.36
C GLU A 270 4.62 -9.94 15.43
N LYS A 271 4.97 -9.30 14.31
CA LYS A 271 6.02 -8.29 14.25
C LYS A 271 5.67 -7.05 15.07
N ASP A 272 4.44 -6.55 14.98
CA ASP A 272 3.95 -5.45 15.80
C ASP A 272 4.00 -5.79 17.30
N ARG A 273 3.51 -6.98 17.67
CA ARG A 273 3.55 -7.48 19.05
C ARG A 273 4.98 -7.51 19.61
N LYS A 274 5.93 -8.04 18.83
CA LYS A 274 7.36 -8.07 19.22
C LYS A 274 7.94 -6.67 19.38
N TRP A 275 7.61 -5.77 18.46
CA TRP A 275 8.06 -4.38 18.52
C TRP A 275 7.57 -3.71 19.81
N ARG A 276 6.28 -3.86 20.15
CA ARG A 276 5.70 -3.28 21.37
C ARG A 276 6.36 -3.81 22.63
N LEU A 277 6.61 -5.12 22.70
CA LEU A 277 7.29 -5.74 23.85
C LEU A 277 8.73 -5.23 24.00
N ALA A 278 9.44 -5.04 22.88
CA ALA A 278 10.82 -4.54 22.90
C ALA A 278 10.92 -3.04 23.25
N ARG A 279 9.84 -2.27 23.04
CA ARG A 279 9.79 -0.80 23.19
C ARG A 279 8.74 -0.33 24.19
N GLN A 280 8.43 -1.15 25.19
CA GLN A 280 7.41 -0.84 26.17
C GLN A 280 7.65 0.53 26.86
N SER A 281 8.90 0.83 27.24
CA SER A 281 9.25 2.11 27.87
C SER A 281 9.06 3.31 26.95
N ASP A 282 9.31 3.16 25.64
CA ASP A 282 9.09 4.23 24.67
C ASP A 282 7.58 4.50 24.51
N VAL A 283 6.77 3.45 24.49
CA VAL A 283 5.30 3.57 24.44
C VAL A 283 4.76 4.24 25.70
N GLU A 284 5.24 3.86 26.88
CA GLU A 284 4.84 4.49 28.16
C GLU A 284 5.20 5.98 28.21
N ARG A 285 6.38 6.35 27.68
CA ARG A 285 6.75 7.77 27.54
C ARG A 285 5.79 8.50 26.59
N LEU A 286 5.53 7.95 25.41
CA LEU A 286 4.61 8.54 24.43
C LEU A 286 3.19 8.67 24.99
N GLN A 287 2.73 7.74 25.82
CA GLN A 287 1.43 7.85 26.50
C GLN A 287 1.37 9.10 27.39
N LEU A 288 2.46 9.41 28.11
CA LEU A 288 2.53 10.61 28.94
C LEU A 288 2.56 11.87 28.07
N ASP A 289 3.41 11.89 27.05
CA ASP A 289 3.60 13.04 26.16
C ASP A 289 2.31 13.40 25.41
N PHE A 290 1.52 12.40 25.01
CA PHE A 290 0.27 12.58 24.26
C PHE A 290 -1.00 12.57 25.13
N SER A 291 -0.88 12.42 26.46
CA SER A 291 -2.02 12.29 27.38
C SER A 291 -3.01 13.47 27.36
N GLN A 292 -2.52 14.68 27.07
CA GLN A 292 -3.36 15.89 26.99
C GLN A 292 -3.96 16.10 25.61
N THR A 293 -3.36 15.52 24.58
CA THR A 293 -3.72 15.72 23.17
C THR A 293 -4.67 14.64 22.66
N CYS A 294 -4.51 13.41 23.15
CA CYS A 294 -5.42 12.30 22.86
C CYS A 294 -6.68 12.44 23.71
N GLU A 295 -7.67 13.20 23.21
CA GLU A 295 -9.00 13.25 23.81
C GLU A 295 -9.70 11.88 23.66
N TYR A 296 -10.21 11.36 24.78
CA TYR A 296 -11.01 10.13 24.84
C TYR A 296 -12.51 10.44 24.82
#